data_AF-A0A5Q4E3B0-F1
#
_entry.id   AF-A0A5Q4E3B0-F1
#
_cell.length_a   1.000
_cell.length_b   1.000
_cell.length_c   1.000
_cell.angle_alpha   90.00
_cell.angle_beta   90.00
_cell.angle_gamma   90.00
#
_symmetry.space_group_name_H-M   'P 1'
#
loop_
_entity.id
_entity.type
_entity.pdbx_description
1 polymer ?
#
loop_
_entity_poly.entity_id
_entity_poly.type
_entity_poly.pdbx_seq_one_letter_code
_entity_poly.pdbx_strand_id
1 'polypeptide(L)'
;MSSQRLVDFLSVNRRYARSINLERDFDAPEAVEGYILTDRAVDALRRILASMFGRKRTTAWTLTGVYGTGKSAFAHFLTSLFGPVESPARQLALDIARNSLQLDSPEYEALQKKFPKQGLFRAVATAQREPLRHTLVRALYKAADDFWAKRRVPEVVRQLNEWEGELAFGKTSFSDRDILNVIKQLAEVVDTDIILVIDELGKSLEHATQNQGTADLYLLQQLAELSRKKGTRLYIFGLLHQSFADYGQRLAAVEKNEWAKIQGRFEDIPFTESSQQMLRLMGQAINRSQAETLTFPVRQLTKDWCAVLSEKANLTELSPKLLEATYPLHPLAAMVLPELCIRYAQNDRSLFTFLTSAEPHAFQSFLEAAEIEEIPIPNVDGPGVRALPTLKLHHLYDYFVESLGAGMGSRPGLQRWLEIQTLVSDAQHRGADTVALLKTIGLLNLVTSTGLFRATRPLVKLALVDQPDPAALEHWEEQINVVTHQQGIVTYRRAVDELRLWEGSDFDVEGAIAQYIAKDTLPLADLLTETYPLKPMVAQRHSYRTGTLRYFERHYLATSGALETLVCTQATCDGAVVYWLSEMAPSSPLPAQTVDGKPLVVIAAANLPLLAIRAQEYRALCQIYS
;
A
#
# COMPACT_ATOMS: atom_id res chain seq x y z
N MET A 1 -36.59 -18.11 -25.68
CA MET A 1 -36.06 -18.32 -24.33
C MET A 1 -35.40 -17.01 -23.93
N SER A 2 -35.91 -16.32 -22.91
CA SER A 2 -35.26 -15.10 -22.42
C SER A 2 -34.03 -15.52 -21.63
N SER A 3 -32.84 -15.34 -22.21
CA SER A 3 -31.59 -15.49 -21.45
C SER A 3 -31.57 -14.40 -20.37
N GLN A 4 -31.52 -14.82 -19.10
CA GLN A 4 -31.39 -13.91 -17.96
C GLN A 4 -29.91 -13.70 -17.66
N ARG A 5 -29.51 -12.49 -17.25
CA ARG A 5 -28.10 -12.18 -16.97
C ARG A 5 -27.87 -12.06 -15.48
N LEU A 6 -26.63 -12.28 -15.02
CA LEU A 6 -26.31 -12.16 -13.59
C LEU A 6 -26.58 -10.76 -13.03
N VAL A 7 -26.43 -9.71 -13.84
CA VAL A 7 -26.73 -8.32 -13.46
C VAL A 7 -28.21 -8.11 -13.05
N ASP A 8 -29.13 -8.97 -13.50
CA ASP A 8 -30.55 -8.90 -13.14
C ASP A 8 -30.82 -9.38 -11.70
N PHE A 9 -29.86 -10.11 -11.10
CA PHE A 9 -29.98 -10.70 -9.76
C PHE A 9 -28.98 -10.12 -8.75
N LEU A 10 -27.81 -9.71 -9.25
CA LEU A 10 -26.66 -9.32 -8.44
C LEU A 10 -26.24 -7.89 -8.79
N SER A 11 -25.96 -7.10 -7.75
CA SER A 11 -25.39 -5.76 -7.88
C SER A 11 -24.24 -5.56 -6.91
N VAL A 12 -23.44 -4.52 -7.09
CA VAL A 12 -22.35 -4.17 -6.15
C VAL A 12 -22.66 -2.84 -5.50
N ASN A 13 -22.57 -2.81 -4.17
CA ASN A 13 -22.76 -1.60 -3.40
C ASN A 13 -21.59 -0.62 -3.65
N ARG A 14 -21.81 0.46 -4.39
CA ARG A 14 -20.77 1.43 -4.80
C ARG A 14 -20.12 2.20 -3.65
N ARG A 15 -20.71 2.22 -2.46
CA ARG A 15 -20.22 3.02 -1.32
C ARG A 15 -18.88 2.54 -0.76
N TYR A 16 -18.44 1.33 -1.10
CA TYR A 16 -17.15 0.77 -0.65
C TYR A 16 -15.91 1.36 -1.35
N ALA A 17 -16.07 2.13 -2.44
CA ALA A 17 -14.95 2.52 -3.30
C ALA A 17 -14.42 3.96 -3.11
N ARG A 18 -15.06 4.78 -2.26
CA ARG A 18 -14.65 6.19 -2.11
C ARG A 18 -13.44 6.31 -1.17
N SER A 19 -12.34 6.89 -1.66
CA SER A 19 -11.23 7.29 -0.80
C SER A 19 -11.69 8.36 0.19
N ILE A 20 -11.50 8.10 1.48
CA ILE A 20 -11.84 9.03 2.56
C ILE A 20 -10.72 10.04 2.72
N ASN A 21 -11.08 11.33 2.74
CA ASN A 21 -10.21 12.40 3.18
C ASN A 21 -10.67 12.83 4.58
N LEU A 22 -9.85 12.57 5.59
CA LEU A 22 -10.22 12.77 6.99
C LEU A 22 -10.59 14.23 7.33
N GLU A 23 -9.97 15.21 6.68
CA GLU A 23 -10.26 16.62 6.93
C GLU A 23 -11.55 17.05 6.22
N ARG A 24 -11.72 16.71 4.95
CA ARG A 24 -12.88 17.13 4.14
C ARG A 24 -14.15 16.39 4.57
N ASP A 25 -14.03 15.11 4.86
CA ASP A 25 -15.16 14.23 5.12
C ASP A 25 -15.48 14.13 6.63
N PHE A 26 -14.73 14.85 7.49
CA PHE A 26 -14.72 14.76 8.96
C PHE A 26 -16.07 14.48 9.66
N ASP A 27 -17.11 15.27 9.36
CA ASP A 27 -18.47 15.11 9.93
C ASP A 27 -19.53 14.74 8.88
N ALA A 28 -19.10 14.32 7.67
CA ALA A 28 -20.01 13.91 6.59
C ALA A 28 -20.62 12.53 6.90
N PRO A 29 -21.94 12.43 7.12
CA PRO A 29 -22.59 11.14 7.41
C PRO A 29 -22.42 10.14 6.25
N GLU A 30 -22.42 10.64 5.01
CA GLU A 30 -22.28 9.84 3.80
C GLU A 30 -20.90 9.18 3.67
N ALA A 31 -19.90 9.68 4.40
CA ALA A 31 -18.56 9.09 4.43
C ALA A 31 -18.44 7.93 5.44
N VAL A 32 -19.30 7.89 6.47
CA VAL A 32 -19.45 6.73 7.38
C VAL A 32 -20.42 5.70 6.80
N GLU A 33 -21.42 6.16 6.06
CA GLU A 33 -22.48 5.33 5.52
C GLU A 33 -21.94 4.21 4.61
N GLY A 34 -22.13 2.96 5.04
CA GLY A 34 -21.63 1.80 4.31
C GLY A 34 -20.18 1.42 4.63
N TYR A 35 -19.52 2.04 5.61
CA TYR A 35 -18.25 1.52 6.13
C TYR A 35 -18.45 0.14 6.77
N ILE A 36 -17.59 -0.82 6.43
CA ILE A 36 -17.54 -2.14 7.08
C ILE A 36 -16.45 -2.14 8.14
N LEU A 37 -16.85 -2.43 9.37
CA LEU A 37 -15.92 -2.67 10.46
C LEU A 37 -15.35 -4.10 10.35
N THR A 38 -14.13 -4.21 9.82
CA THR A 38 -13.39 -5.49 9.68
C THR A 38 -13.00 -6.07 11.03
N ASP A 39 -12.64 -7.36 11.07
CA ASP A 39 -12.16 -8.00 12.30
C ASP A 39 -10.94 -7.29 12.91
N ARG A 40 -10.07 -6.72 12.06
CA ARG A 40 -8.90 -5.92 12.48
C ARG A 40 -9.32 -4.58 13.04
N ALA A 41 -10.26 -3.90 12.38
CA ALA A 41 -10.85 -2.67 12.90
C ALA A 41 -11.58 -2.91 14.24
N VAL A 42 -12.24 -4.06 14.40
CA VAL A 42 -12.83 -4.50 15.67
C VAL A 42 -11.76 -4.72 16.74
N ASP A 43 -10.66 -5.42 16.43
CA ASP A 43 -9.55 -5.62 17.38
C ASP A 43 -8.91 -4.28 17.79
N ALA A 44 -8.65 -3.40 16.81
CA ALA A 44 -8.13 -2.05 17.04
C ALA A 44 -9.08 -1.25 17.94
N LEU A 45 -10.38 -1.23 17.62
CA LEU A 45 -11.40 -0.57 18.43
C LEU A 45 -11.43 -1.12 19.85
N ARG A 46 -11.42 -2.45 20.03
CA ARG A 46 -11.40 -3.08 21.37
C ARG A 46 -10.17 -2.65 22.17
N ARG A 47 -8.97 -2.64 21.58
CA ARG A 47 -7.74 -2.19 22.26
C ARG A 47 -7.83 -0.73 22.69
N ILE A 48 -8.34 0.14 21.81
CA ILE A 48 -8.53 1.56 22.07
C ILE A 48 -9.52 1.75 23.22
N LEU A 49 -10.72 1.17 23.13
CA LEU A 49 -11.76 1.30 24.16
C LEU A 49 -11.31 0.69 25.50
N ALA A 50 -10.59 -0.43 25.48
CA ALA A 50 -10.02 -1.02 26.68
C ALA A 50 -9.01 -0.10 27.37
N SER A 51 -8.25 0.71 26.63
CA SER A 51 -7.35 1.71 27.22
C SER A 51 -8.09 2.97 27.67
N MET A 52 -9.10 3.42 26.91
CA MET A 52 -9.90 4.58 27.28
C MET A 52 -10.67 4.34 28.59
N PHE A 53 -11.28 3.15 28.73
CA PHE A 53 -12.16 2.82 29.86
C PHE A 53 -11.52 1.93 30.93
N GLY A 54 -10.40 1.28 30.63
CA GLY A 54 -9.73 0.37 31.54
C GLY A 54 -8.69 1.03 32.42
N ARG A 55 -7.91 0.20 33.11
CA ARG A 55 -6.76 0.62 33.94
C ARG A 55 -5.48 0.81 33.13
N LYS A 56 -5.44 0.33 31.87
CA LYS A 56 -4.32 0.54 30.95
C LYS A 56 -4.14 2.05 30.72
N ARG A 57 -2.88 2.49 30.60
CA ARG A 57 -2.50 3.91 30.50
C ARG A 57 -2.10 4.33 29.09
N THR A 58 -2.25 3.45 28.10
CA THR A 58 -1.89 3.79 26.71
C THR A 58 -2.78 4.91 26.21
N THR A 59 -2.15 5.95 25.67
CA THR A 59 -2.84 7.14 25.14
C THR A 59 -2.36 7.50 23.74
N ALA A 60 -1.36 6.79 23.22
CA ALA A 60 -0.78 7.03 21.92
C ALA A 60 -0.69 5.72 21.14
N TRP A 61 -1.18 5.72 19.91
CA TRP A 61 -1.21 4.57 19.01
C TRP A 61 -0.68 4.93 17.63
N THR A 62 -0.07 3.95 16.98
CA THR A 62 0.17 3.97 15.53
C THR A 62 -0.69 2.90 14.87
N LEU A 63 -1.35 3.27 13.77
CA LEU A 63 -1.97 2.30 12.87
C LEU A 63 -1.04 2.10 11.68
N THR A 64 -0.46 0.92 11.58
CA THR A 64 0.57 0.61 10.59
C THR A 64 0.05 -0.38 9.57
N GLY A 65 0.01 0.02 8.30
CA GLY A 65 -0.38 -0.88 7.20
C GLY A 65 -0.15 -0.20 5.88
N VAL A 66 0.00 -0.94 4.79
CA VAL A 66 0.26 -0.39 3.46
C VAL A 66 -0.87 0.52 2.94
N TYR A 67 -0.62 1.23 1.84
CA TYR A 67 -1.67 2.03 1.19
C TYR A 67 -2.86 1.14 0.81
N GLY A 68 -4.06 1.68 1.02
CA GLY A 68 -5.30 1.01 0.65
C GLY A 68 -5.82 -0.03 1.64
N THR A 69 -5.28 -0.14 2.86
CA THR A 69 -5.79 -1.06 3.90
C THR A 69 -6.94 -0.51 4.76
N GLY A 70 -7.52 0.65 4.40
CA GLY A 70 -8.64 1.24 5.15
C GLY A 70 -8.29 2.01 6.44
N LYS A 71 -7.02 2.30 6.74
CA LYS A 71 -6.61 3.06 7.95
C LYS A 71 -7.38 4.38 8.14
N SER A 72 -7.41 5.23 7.10
CA SER A 72 -8.11 6.52 7.14
C SER A 72 -9.63 6.34 7.24
N ALA A 73 -10.18 5.26 6.67
CA ALA A 73 -11.59 4.92 6.82
C ALA A 73 -11.94 4.54 8.27
N PHE A 74 -11.10 3.70 8.89
CA PHE A 74 -11.24 3.36 10.30
C PHE A 74 -11.09 4.58 11.22
N ALA A 75 -10.12 5.45 10.94
CA ALA A 75 -9.94 6.69 11.71
C ALA A 75 -11.14 7.63 11.59
N HIS A 76 -11.78 7.69 10.42
CA HIS A 76 -13.00 8.47 10.20
C HIS A 76 -14.19 7.90 10.98
N PHE A 77 -14.37 6.58 10.90
CA PHE A 77 -15.34 5.86 11.72
C PHE A 77 -15.13 6.09 13.22
N LEU A 78 -13.88 5.98 13.69
CA LEU A 78 -13.50 6.16 15.09
C LEU A 78 -13.77 7.59 15.58
N THR A 79 -13.41 8.60 14.79
CA THR A 79 -13.66 10.01 15.11
C THR A 79 -15.15 10.35 15.05
N SER A 80 -15.92 9.70 14.18
CA SER A 80 -17.38 9.80 14.14
C SER A 80 -18.05 9.20 15.37
N LEU A 81 -17.57 8.05 15.88
CA LEU A 81 -18.05 7.46 17.14
C LEU A 81 -17.92 8.44 18.33
N PHE A 82 -16.88 9.27 18.31
CA PHE A 82 -16.57 10.23 19.37
C PHE A 82 -17.20 11.62 19.17
N GLY A 83 -18.05 11.80 18.16
CA GLY A 83 -18.76 13.05 17.91
C GLY A 83 -19.87 13.36 18.94
N PRO A 84 -20.57 14.50 18.80
CA PRO A 84 -21.75 14.83 19.60
C PRO A 84 -22.89 13.82 19.38
N VAL A 85 -23.74 13.58 20.39
CA VAL A 85 -24.87 12.62 20.29
C VAL A 85 -25.86 12.98 19.17
N GLU A 86 -25.96 14.27 18.86
CA GLU A 86 -26.83 14.81 17.81
C GLU A 86 -26.25 14.63 16.39
N SER A 87 -24.98 14.22 16.27
CA SER A 87 -24.34 14.04 14.96
C SER A 87 -24.91 12.81 14.24
N PRO A 88 -25.42 12.96 13.00
CA PRO A 88 -25.86 11.81 12.20
C PRO A 88 -24.72 10.84 11.91
N ALA A 89 -23.49 11.34 11.73
CA ALA A 89 -22.29 10.51 11.53
C ALA A 89 -22.02 9.62 12.75
N ARG A 90 -22.23 10.12 13.98
CA ARG A 90 -22.12 9.32 15.21
C ARG A 90 -23.17 8.21 15.27
N GLN A 91 -24.40 8.50 14.89
CA GLN A 91 -25.48 7.51 14.91
C GLN A 91 -25.19 6.36 13.95
N LEU A 92 -24.78 6.67 12.71
CA LEU A 92 -24.34 5.68 11.73
C LEU A 92 -23.14 4.86 12.24
N ALA A 93 -22.15 5.51 12.84
CA ALA A 93 -20.99 4.82 13.41
C ALA A 93 -21.38 3.88 14.55
N LEU A 94 -22.33 4.27 15.41
CA LEU A 94 -22.87 3.40 16.47
C LEU A 94 -23.61 2.20 15.90
N ASP A 95 -24.40 2.37 14.84
CA ASP A 95 -25.10 1.26 14.19
C ASP A 95 -24.12 0.25 13.56
N ILE A 96 -23.04 0.74 12.95
CA ILE A 96 -21.95 -0.11 12.44
C ILE A 96 -21.29 -0.86 13.60
N ALA A 97 -20.94 -0.16 14.69
CA ALA A 97 -20.32 -0.77 15.86
C ALA A 97 -21.23 -1.83 16.50
N ARG A 98 -22.54 -1.59 16.56
CA ARG A 98 -23.54 -2.53 17.09
C ARG A 98 -23.54 -3.86 16.35
N ASN A 99 -23.49 -3.82 15.02
CA ASN A 99 -23.53 -5.00 14.17
C ASN A 99 -22.29 -5.89 14.34
N SER A 100 -21.14 -5.29 14.66
CA SER A 100 -19.86 -6.01 14.78
C SER A 100 -19.45 -6.38 16.22
N LEU A 101 -19.76 -5.55 17.22
CA LEU A 101 -19.38 -5.78 18.62
C LEU A 101 -20.38 -6.62 19.42
N GLN A 102 -21.60 -6.82 18.92
CA GLN A 102 -22.76 -7.38 19.63
C GLN A 102 -23.30 -6.44 20.72
N LEU A 103 -24.64 -6.40 20.87
CA LEU A 103 -25.38 -5.47 21.73
C LEU A 103 -24.98 -5.52 23.20
N ASP A 104 -24.70 -6.71 23.72
CA ASP A 104 -24.41 -6.93 25.14
C ASP A 104 -22.91 -6.84 25.48
N SER A 105 -22.08 -6.38 24.54
CA SER A 105 -20.66 -6.24 24.78
C SER A 105 -20.36 -5.06 25.72
N PRO A 106 -19.45 -5.22 26.70
CA PRO A 106 -19.07 -4.13 27.60
C PRO A 106 -18.45 -2.94 26.85
N GLU A 107 -17.86 -3.17 25.68
CA GLU A 107 -17.33 -2.14 24.79
C GLU A 107 -18.44 -1.29 24.17
N TYR A 108 -19.51 -1.92 23.67
CA TYR A 108 -20.65 -1.20 23.08
C TYR A 108 -21.43 -0.41 24.15
N GLU A 109 -21.63 -0.99 25.33
CA GLU A 109 -22.23 -0.28 26.46
C GLU A 109 -21.40 0.96 26.85
N ALA A 110 -20.08 0.85 26.83
CA ALA A 110 -19.20 1.96 27.13
C ALA A 110 -19.28 3.08 26.08
N LEU A 111 -19.37 2.74 24.79
CA LEU A 111 -19.60 3.70 23.70
C LEU A 111 -20.89 4.51 23.88
N GLN A 112 -21.96 3.87 24.40
CA GLN A 112 -23.24 4.53 24.61
C GLN A 112 -23.29 5.36 25.91
N LYS A 113 -22.79 4.81 27.02
CA LYS A 113 -23.05 5.36 28.37
C LYS A 113 -21.92 6.20 28.95
N LYS A 114 -20.67 5.98 28.53
CA LYS A 114 -19.50 6.62 29.16
C LYS A 114 -18.99 7.86 28.43
N PHE A 115 -19.41 8.12 27.19
CA PHE A 115 -19.00 9.31 26.46
C PHE A 115 -19.88 10.52 26.77
N PRO A 116 -19.30 11.73 26.89
CA PRO A 116 -20.05 12.95 27.13
C PRO A 116 -21.00 13.25 25.94
N LYS A 117 -22.15 13.86 26.25
CA LYS A 117 -23.17 14.20 25.24
C LYS A 117 -22.64 15.12 24.14
N GLN A 118 -21.73 16.03 24.50
CA GLN A 118 -21.08 16.95 23.58
C GLN A 118 -20.00 16.30 22.69
N GLY A 119 -19.66 15.02 22.92
CA GLY A 119 -18.54 14.37 22.25
C GLY A 119 -17.17 14.77 22.80
N LEU A 120 -16.12 14.28 22.15
CA LEU A 120 -14.74 14.66 22.43
C LEU A 120 -14.33 15.91 21.65
N PHE A 121 -13.22 16.54 22.06
CA PHE A 121 -12.55 17.54 21.24
C PHE A 121 -11.71 16.82 20.17
N ARG A 122 -12.18 16.83 18.93
CA ARG A 122 -11.67 15.99 17.83
C ARG A 122 -10.76 16.77 16.88
N ALA A 123 -9.45 16.72 17.11
CA ALA A 123 -8.43 17.29 16.26
C ALA A 123 -7.94 16.29 15.21
N VAL A 124 -8.19 16.59 13.93
CA VAL A 124 -7.84 15.70 12.82
C VAL A 124 -7.13 16.51 11.75
N ALA A 125 -5.97 16.04 11.30
CA ALA A 125 -5.28 16.61 10.15
C ALA A 125 -4.54 15.56 9.34
N THR A 126 -4.33 15.85 8.07
CA THR A 126 -3.41 15.09 7.22
C THR A 126 -2.04 15.78 7.25
N ALA A 127 -1.01 15.03 7.66
CA ALA A 127 0.34 15.52 7.68
C ALA A 127 0.86 15.78 6.25
N GLN A 128 1.73 16.78 6.15
CA GLN A 128 2.48 17.09 4.95
C GLN A 128 3.98 16.91 5.24
N ARG A 129 4.85 17.08 4.23
CA ARG A 129 6.31 17.07 4.43
C ARG A 129 6.77 18.39 5.06
N GLU A 130 6.37 18.60 6.31
CA GLU A 130 6.55 19.81 7.08
C GLU A 130 6.80 19.49 8.56
N PRO A 131 7.19 20.48 9.38
CA PRO A 131 7.30 20.31 10.82
C PRO A 131 5.98 19.88 11.46
N LEU A 132 6.04 18.94 12.40
CA LEU A 132 4.84 18.37 13.04
C LEU A 132 3.96 19.45 13.70
N ARG A 133 4.58 20.47 14.31
CA ARG A 133 3.86 21.60 14.92
C ARG A 133 2.90 22.30 13.94
N HIS A 134 3.20 22.35 12.64
CA HIS A 134 2.31 22.98 11.65
C HIS A 134 1.04 22.15 11.44
N THR A 135 1.21 20.83 11.31
CA THR A 135 0.08 19.88 11.23
C THR A 135 -0.79 19.95 12.49
N LEU A 136 -0.18 20.08 13.67
CA LEU A 136 -0.92 20.23 14.93
C LEU A 136 -1.73 21.52 15.00
N VAL A 137 -1.19 22.66 14.55
CA VAL A 137 -1.95 23.92 14.50
C VAL A 137 -3.18 23.77 13.62
N ARG A 138 -3.03 23.21 12.41
CA ARG A 138 -4.18 22.98 11.52
C ARG A 138 -5.24 22.08 12.17
N ALA A 139 -4.82 20.97 12.78
CA ALA A 139 -5.72 20.03 13.44
C ALA A 139 -6.49 20.68 14.60
N LEU A 140 -5.79 21.41 15.47
CA LEU A 140 -6.36 22.05 16.66
C LEU A 140 -7.23 23.25 16.31
N TYR A 141 -6.82 24.05 15.32
CA TYR A 141 -7.60 25.17 14.82
C TYR A 141 -8.95 24.70 14.27
N LYS A 142 -8.94 23.71 13.36
CA LYS A 142 -10.17 23.17 12.77
C LYS A 142 -11.10 22.56 13.81
N ALA A 143 -10.54 21.79 14.76
CA ALA A 143 -11.31 21.25 15.86
C ALA A 143 -11.93 22.33 16.76
N ALA A 144 -11.22 23.44 16.97
CA ALA A 144 -11.72 24.54 17.77
C ALA A 144 -12.86 25.29 17.06
N ASP A 145 -12.76 25.49 15.74
CA ASP A 145 -13.82 26.08 14.94
C ASP A 145 -15.11 25.25 15.03
N ASP A 146 -14.99 23.93 14.85
CA ASP A 146 -16.12 23.00 14.94
C ASP A 146 -16.70 22.91 16.37
N PHE A 147 -15.86 22.78 17.39
CA PHE A 147 -16.29 22.55 18.77
C PHE A 147 -16.94 23.79 19.42
N TRP A 148 -16.49 24.99 19.05
CA TRP A 148 -17.02 26.25 19.58
C TRP A 148 -17.90 27.03 18.59
N ALA A 149 -18.26 26.48 17.42
CA ALA A 149 -19.10 27.14 16.40
C ALA A 149 -20.37 27.84 16.95
N LYS A 150 -20.98 27.28 18.02
CA LYS A 150 -22.19 27.82 18.68
C LYS A 150 -21.96 28.26 20.13
N ARG A 151 -20.71 28.43 20.56
CA ARG A 151 -20.31 28.69 21.95
C ARG A 151 -19.37 29.89 22.03
N ARG A 152 -19.15 30.40 23.24
CA ARG A 152 -18.15 31.45 23.47
C ARG A 152 -16.75 30.88 23.20
N VAL A 153 -16.04 31.48 22.24
CA VAL A 153 -14.68 31.10 21.87
C VAL A 153 -13.69 31.52 22.97
N PRO A 154 -12.89 30.60 23.53
CA PRO A 154 -11.83 30.92 24.49
C PRO A 154 -10.65 31.69 23.86
N GLU A 155 -9.89 32.41 24.68
CA GLU A 155 -8.73 33.20 24.20
C GLU A 155 -7.67 32.34 23.49
N VAL A 156 -7.43 31.11 23.98
CA VAL A 156 -6.48 30.16 23.37
C VAL A 156 -6.80 29.84 21.90
N VAL A 157 -8.07 29.91 21.50
CA VAL A 157 -8.48 29.67 20.10
C VAL A 157 -8.10 30.84 19.19
N ARG A 158 -8.03 32.07 19.72
CA ARG A 158 -7.57 33.22 18.94
C ARG A 158 -6.11 33.08 18.55
N GLN A 159 -5.29 32.59 19.48
CA GLN A 159 -3.88 32.26 19.21
C GLN A 159 -3.73 31.21 18.11
N LEU A 160 -4.57 30.16 18.11
CA LEU A 160 -4.58 29.16 17.03
C LEU A 160 -4.96 29.75 15.67
N ASN A 161 -5.95 30.66 15.64
CA ASN A 161 -6.37 31.34 14.42
C ASN A 161 -5.26 32.25 13.86
N GLU A 162 -4.52 32.94 14.72
CA GLU A 162 -3.35 33.74 14.31
C GLU A 162 -2.26 32.86 13.69
N TRP A 163 -1.94 31.73 14.32
CA TRP A 163 -0.94 30.80 13.81
C TRP A 163 -1.36 30.10 12.51
N GLU A 164 -2.64 29.76 12.36
CA GLU A 164 -3.16 29.23 11.10
C GLU A 164 -3.00 30.25 9.96
N GLY A 165 -3.36 31.51 10.23
CA GLY A 165 -3.15 32.61 9.30
C GLY A 165 -1.68 32.79 8.92
N GLU A 166 -0.76 32.72 9.89
CA GLU A 166 0.68 32.76 9.60
C GLU A 166 1.13 31.64 8.67
N LEU A 167 0.68 30.41 8.92
CA LEU A 167 1.00 29.25 8.08
C LEU A 167 0.49 29.43 6.65
N ALA A 168 -0.71 29.99 6.47
CA ALA A 168 -1.27 30.28 5.15
C ALA A 168 -0.42 31.28 4.33
N PHE A 169 0.32 32.17 5.01
CA PHE A 169 1.26 33.12 4.39
C PHE A 169 2.72 32.64 4.39
N GLY A 170 2.98 31.37 4.73
CA GLY A 170 4.34 30.81 4.79
C GLY A 170 5.22 31.42 5.88
N LYS A 171 4.62 31.95 6.94
CA LYS A 171 5.31 32.49 8.12
C LYS A 171 5.17 31.52 9.29
N THR A 172 6.06 31.64 10.27
CA THR A 172 6.00 30.83 11.50
C THR A 172 6.62 31.62 12.65
N SER A 173 5.81 32.01 13.64
CA SER A 173 6.28 32.71 14.85
C SER A 173 6.30 31.85 16.12
N PHE A 174 5.82 30.61 16.04
CA PHE A 174 5.62 29.73 17.19
C PHE A 174 6.56 28.52 17.23
N SER A 175 6.84 28.06 18.45
CA SER A 175 7.71 26.91 18.73
C SER A 175 6.93 25.68 19.19
N ASP A 176 7.61 24.54 19.25
CA ASP A 176 7.05 23.28 19.78
C ASP A 176 6.55 23.43 21.23
N ARG A 177 7.23 24.28 22.03
CA ARG A 177 6.81 24.61 23.40
C ARG A 177 5.49 25.37 23.42
N ASP A 178 5.27 26.27 22.47
CA ASP A 178 4.05 27.06 22.38
C ASP A 178 2.85 26.18 22.03
N ILE A 179 3.02 25.21 21.11
CA ILE A 179 2.01 24.20 20.79
C ILE A 179 1.63 23.38 22.02
N LEU A 180 2.62 22.90 22.79
CA LEU A 180 2.35 22.14 24.01
C LEU A 180 1.60 22.97 25.06
N ASN A 181 1.89 24.27 25.15
CA ASN A 181 1.17 25.17 26.05
C ASN A 181 -0.28 25.38 25.60
N VAL A 182 -0.52 25.54 24.30
CA VAL A 182 -1.87 25.65 23.74
C VAL A 182 -2.68 24.38 23.98
N ILE A 183 -2.11 23.19 23.77
CA ILE A 183 -2.80 21.92 24.07
C ILE A 183 -3.15 21.82 25.57
N LYS A 184 -2.25 22.24 26.46
CA LYS A 184 -2.52 22.28 27.91
C LYS A 184 -3.65 23.27 28.25
N GLN A 185 -3.67 24.45 27.65
CA GLN A 185 -4.71 25.45 27.85
C GLN A 185 -6.06 24.96 27.30
N LEU A 186 -6.08 24.33 26.12
CA LEU A 186 -7.26 23.69 25.56
C LEU A 186 -7.82 22.64 26.51
N ALA A 187 -6.96 21.75 27.03
CA ALA A 187 -7.35 20.72 27.99
C ALA A 187 -7.99 21.28 29.28
N GLU A 188 -7.70 22.53 29.64
CA GLU A 188 -8.30 23.22 30.78
C GLU A 188 -9.68 23.83 30.49
N VAL A 189 -10.05 24.03 29.20
CA VAL A 189 -11.28 24.72 28.79
C VAL A 189 -12.32 23.85 28.06
N VAL A 190 -11.95 22.69 27.50
CA VAL A 190 -12.87 21.84 26.69
C VAL A 190 -13.86 21.00 27.52
N ASP A 191 -13.58 20.75 28.81
CA ASP A 191 -14.39 19.88 29.69
C ASP A 191 -14.76 18.50 29.08
N THR A 192 -13.84 17.94 28.28
CA THR A 192 -13.94 16.63 27.63
C THR A 192 -12.54 16.17 27.22
N ASP A 193 -12.37 14.89 26.88
CA ASP A 193 -11.08 14.39 26.39
C ASP A 193 -10.77 14.92 24.97
N ILE A 194 -9.47 15.04 24.67
CA ILE A 194 -8.95 15.45 23.35
C ILE A 194 -8.52 14.20 22.60
N ILE A 195 -8.97 14.05 21.35
CA ILE A 195 -8.43 13.08 20.40
C ILE A 195 -7.71 13.82 19.27
N LEU A 196 -6.48 13.42 19.01
CA LEU A 196 -5.62 13.91 17.96
C LEU A 196 -5.34 12.78 16.96
N VAL A 197 -5.84 12.91 15.74
CA VAL A 197 -5.60 11.97 14.64
C VAL A 197 -4.75 12.65 13.58
N ILE A 198 -3.60 12.06 13.30
CA ILE A 198 -2.66 12.53 12.28
C ILE A 198 -2.62 11.47 11.18
N ASP A 199 -3.29 11.76 10.07
CA ASP A 199 -3.17 10.94 8.86
C ASP A 199 -1.81 11.18 8.21
N GLU A 200 -1.27 10.17 7.53
CA GLU A 200 0.02 10.29 6.82
C GLU A 200 1.18 10.76 7.71
N LEU A 201 1.19 10.40 9.01
CA LEU A 201 2.22 10.83 9.98
C LEU A 201 3.65 10.57 9.48
N GLY A 202 3.82 9.54 8.64
CA GLY A 202 5.07 9.23 7.97
C GLY A 202 5.70 10.40 7.21
N LYS A 203 4.91 11.35 6.69
CA LYS A 203 5.44 12.55 6.01
C LYS A 203 6.13 13.52 6.96
N SER A 204 5.62 13.67 8.19
CA SER A 204 6.30 14.44 9.23
C SER A 204 7.57 13.73 9.69
N LEU A 205 7.55 12.39 9.79
CA LEU A 205 8.74 11.60 10.10
C LEU A 205 9.80 11.70 8.99
N GLU A 206 9.41 11.61 7.71
CA GLU A 206 10.28 11.85 6.56
C GLU A 206 10.91 13.24 6.62
N HIS A 207 10.10 14.28 6.89
CA HIS A 207 10.60 15.64 7.03
C HIS A 207 11.63 15.77 8.16
N ALA A 208 11.37 15.17 9.32
CA ALA A 208 12.29 15.17 10.45
C ALA A 208 13.64 14.50 10.10
N THR A 209 13.61 13.37 9.38
CA THR A 209 14.85 12.69 8.95
C THR A 209 15.65 13.48 7.91
N GLN A 210 15.00 14.15 6.97
CA GLN A 210 15.68 14.89 5.90
C GLN A 210 16.34 16.19 6.40
N ASN A 211 15.76 16.83 7.41
CA ASN A 211 16.19 18.13 7.89
C ASN A 211 16.99 18.08 9.21
N GLN A 212 17.54 16.91 9.59
CA GLN A 212 18.28 16.68 10.85
C GLN A 212 17.49 17.14 12.10
N GLY A 213 16.15 17.10 11.99
CA GLY A 213 15.22 17.69 12.95
C GLY A 213 14.89 16.74 14.09
N THR A 214 15.76 16.63 15.09
CA THR A 214 15.44 15.93 16.36
C THR A 214 14.28 16.60 17.13
N ALA A 215 13.94 17.85 16.78
CA ALA A 215 12.86 18.62 17.42
C ALA A 215 11.46 18.03 17.21
N ASP A 216 11.11 17.62 15.99
CA ASP A 216 9.78 17.05 15.70
C ASP A 216 9.55 15.71 16.43
N LEU A 217 10.61 14.91 16.53
CA LEU A 217 10.64 13.66 17.26
C LEU A 217 10.46 13.88 18.77
N TYR A 218 11.15 14.89 19.30
CA TYR A 218 11.01 15.30 20.68
C TYR A 218 9.58 15.79 20.99
N LEU A 219 8.95 16.52 20.07
CA LEU A 219 7.55 16.94 20.20
C LEU A 219 6.59 15.74 20.28
N LEU A 220 6.75 14.71 19.44
CA LEU A 220 5.95 13.47 19.54
C LEU A 220 6.08 12.80 20.91
N GLN A 221 7.31 12.73 21.43
CA GLN A 221 7.53 12.24 22.79
C GLN A 221 6.79 13.08 23.82
N GLN A 222 6.94 14.41 23.78
CA GLN A 222 6.31 15.31 24.75
C GLN A 222 4.79 15.23 24.70
N LEU A 223 4.20 15.00 23.52
CA LEU A 223 2.78 14.76 23.36
C LEU A 223 2.34 13.42 23.97
N ALA A 224 3.06 12.33 23.71
CA ALA A 224 2.77 11.02 24.28
C ALA A 224 2.96 10.97 25.81
N GLU A 225 3.83 11.83 26.36
CA GLU A 225 4.07 11.99 27.79
C GLU A 225 3.18 13.05 28.46
N LEU A 226 2.34 13.75 27.69
CA LEU A 226 1.59 14.89 28.19
C LEU A 226 0.65 14.43 29.33
N SER A 227 1.01 14.81 30.55
CA SER A 227 0.38 14.28 31.75
C SER A 227 -0.99 14.92 32.01
N ARG A 228 -1.86 14.14 32.65
CA ARG A 228 -3.24 14.50 32.98
C ARG A 228 -3.28 15.78 33.81
N LYS A 229 -3.97 16.80 33.33
CA LYS A 229 -4.33 17.99 34.11
C LYS A 229 -5.86 18.04 34.22
N LYS A 230 -6.39 18.18 35.44
CA LYS A 230 -7.84 18.19 35.77
C LYS A 230 -8.68 16.99 35.32
N GLY A 231 -8.06 15.91 34.83
CA GLY A 231 -8.77 14.69 34.42
C GLY A 231 -8.95 14.55 32.90
N THR A 232 -8.77 15.64 32.14
CA THR A 232 -8.76 15.62 30.66
C THR A 232 -7.58 14.79 30.15
N ARG A 233 -7.87 13.88 29.22
CA ARG A 233 -6.89 13.00 28.57
C ARG A 233 -6.66 13.44 27.12
N LEU A 234 -5.42 13.33 26.67
CA LEU A 234 -5.05 13.45 25.27
C LEU A 234 -4.86 12.04 24.70
N TYR A 235 -5.56 11.72 23.62
CA TYR A 235 -5.43 10.49 22.86
C TYR A 235 -4.82 10.81 21.49
N ILE A 236 -3.78 10.08 21.08
CA ILE A 236 -3.01 10.35 19.86
C ILE A 236 -3.07 9.13 18.94
N PHE A 237 -3.38 9.35 17.67
CA PHE A 237 -3.42 8.33 16.63
C PHE A 237 -2.61 8.78 15.42
N GLY A 238 -1.50 8.10 15.15
CA GLY A 238 -0.71 8.29 13.94
C GLY A 238 -0.99 7.19 12.91
N LEU A 239 -1.33 7.55 11.68
CA LEU A 239 -1.51 6.58 10.59
C LEU A 239 -0.22 6.50 9.76
N LEU A 240 0.31 5.29 9.59
CA LEU A 240 1.61 5.02 8.95
C LEU A 240 1.50 3.93 7.87
N HIS A 241 2.37 4.01 6.84
CA HIS A 241 2.40 3.04 5.74
C HIS A 241 3.35 1.87 5.96
N GLN A 242 4.40 2.14 6.72
CA GLN A 242 5.41 1.18 7.15
C GLN A 242 5.61 1.35 8.65
N SER A 243 6.35 0.44 9.29
CA SER A 243 6.56 0.55 10.72
C SER A 243 7.22 1.89 11.06
N PHE A 244 6.94 2.39 12.26
CA PHE A 244 7.57 3.62 12.76
C PHE A 244 9.10 3.54 12.63
N ALA A 245 9.71 2.37 12.87
CA ALA A 245 11.16 2.14 12.78
C ALA A 245 11.72 2.28 11.35
N ASP A 246 10.94 1.91 10.32
CA ASP A 246 11.42 1.89 8.95
C ASP A 246 11.68 3.29 8.38
N TYR A 247 11.00 4.31 8.92
CA TYR A 247 11.27 5.72 8.58
C TYR A 247 12.66 6.19 9.06
N GLY A 248 13.23 5.56 10.10
CA GLY A 248 14.52 5.92 10.69
C GLY A 248 15.72 5.14 10.16
N GLN A 249 15.57 4.26 9.16
CA GLN A 249 16.66 3.38 8.71
C GLN A 249 17.90 4.12 8.19
N ARG A 250 17.73 5.35 7.68
CA ARG A 250 18.82 6.17 7.12
C ARG A 250 19.53 7.05 8.16
N LEU A 251 19.07 7.03 9.41
CA LEU A 251 19.63 7.86 10.48
C LEU A 251 20.93 7.30 11.07
N ALA A 252 21.72 8.17 11.68
CA ALA A 252 22.90 7.77 12.45
C ALA A 252 22.51 6.95 13.69
N ALA A 253 23.43 6.15 14.23
CA ALA A 253 23.13 5.23 15.34
C ALA A 253 22.54 5.92 16.59
N VAL A 254 22.99 7.13 16.91
CA VAL A 254 22.48 7.92 18.05
C VAL A 254 21.02 8.34 17.81
N GLU A 255 20.71 8.83 16.62
CA GLU A 255 19.37 9.25 16.23
C GLU A 255 18.41 8.07 16.15
N LYS A 256 18.87 6.90 15.65
CA LYS A 256 18.10 5.65 15.68
C LYS A 256 17.72 5.22 17.10
N ASN A 257 18.61 5.41 18.07
CA ASN A 257 18.32 5.09 19.48
C ASN A 257 17.25 6.02 20.06
N GLU A 258 17.30 7.32 19.75
CA GLU A 258 16.22 8.26 20.13
C GLU A 258 14.90 7.90 19.41
N TRP A 259 14.97 7.49 18.15
CA TRP A 259 13.81 7.02 17.38
C TRP A 259 13.11 5.82 18.02
N ALA A 260 13.88 4.81 18.43
CA ALA A 260 13.37 3.61 19.08
C ALA A 260 12.73 3.92 20.45
N LYS A 261 13.28 4.88 21.21
CA LYS A 261 12.69 5.32 22.49
C LYS A 261 11.32 5.95 22.30
N ILE A 262 11.14 6.74 21.24
CA ILE A 262 9.86 7.40 20.93
C ILE A 262 8.84 6.36 20.49
N GLN A 263 9.23 5.45 19.59
CA GLN A 263 8.37 4.34 19.16
C GLN A 263 7.82 3.55 20.35
N GLY A 264 8.65 3.26 21.36
CA GLY A 264 8.21 2.52 22.56
C GLY A 264 7.10 3.19 23.38
N ARG A 265 6.74 4.45 23.09
CA ARG A 265 5.66 5.21 23.72
C ARG A 265 4.32 5.07 22.99
N PHE A 266 4.36 4.58 21.75
CA PHE A 266 3.19 4.32 20.94
C PHE A 266 2.92 2.81 20.94
N GLU A 267 1.67 2.42 21.16
CA GLU A 267 1.25 1.05 20.89
C GLU A 267 0.99 0.90 19.39
N ASP A 268 1.77 0.03 18.73
CA ASP A 268 1.60 -0.25 17.31
C ASP A 268 0.47 -1.26 17.07
N ILE A 269 -0.50 -0.86 16.27
CA ILE A 269 -1.63 -1.69 15.84
C ILE A 269 -1.42 -2.01 14.35
N PRO A 270 -0.98 -3.23 14.01
CA PRO A 270 -0.86 -3.64 12.62
C PRO A 270 -2.25 -3.70 11.98
N PHE A 271 -2.40 -2.96 10.88
CA PHE A 271 -3.61 -2.79 10.09
C PHE A 271 -3.41 -3.41 8.69
N THR A 272 -3.01 -4.68 8.69
CA THR A 272 -2.89 -5.52 7.50
C THR A 272 -3.99 -6.58 7.54
N GLU A 273 -4.71 -6.73 6.42
CA GLU A 273 -5.81 -7.69 6.31
C GLU A 273 -5.30 -9.08 5.91
N SER A 274 -5.94 -10.14 6.40
CA SER A 274 -5.69 -11.49 5.93
C SER A 274 -6.50 -11.79 4.66
N SER A 275 -6.04 -12.73 3.83
CA SER A 275 -6.74 -13.15 2.60
C SER A 275 -8.18 -13.63 2.89
N GLN A 276 -8.41 -14.26 4.05
CA GLN A 276 -9.75 -14.64 4.51
C GLN A 276 -10.66 -13.45 4.86
N GLN A 277 -10.10 -12.35 5.38
CA GLN A 277 -10.88 -11.15 5.67
C GLN A 277 -11.25 -10.40 4.38
N MET A 278 -10.33 -10.32 3.42
CA MET A 278 -10.65 -9.80 2.08
C MET A 278 -11.73 -10.63 1.38
N LEU A 279 -11.72 -11.96 1.51
CA LEU A 279 -12.81 -12.83 1.06
C LEU A 279 -14.17 -12.44 1.66
N ARG A 280 -14.22 -12.19 2.97
CA ARG A 280 -15.44 -11.73 3.64
C ARG A 280 -15.89 -10.35 3.17
N LEU A 281 -14.96 -9.42 2.97
CA LEU A 281 -15.24 -8.09 2.44
C LEU A 281 -15.85 -8.13 1.03
N MET A 282 -15.31 -8.97 0.14
CA MET A 282 -15.89 -9.19 -1.19
C MET A 282 -17.33 -9.69 -1.10
N GLY A 283 -17.59 -10.66 -0.22
CA GLY A 283 -18.94 -11.20 -0.06
C GLY A 283 -19.94 -10.18 0.49
N GLN A 284 -19.50 -9.24 1.32
CA GLN A 284 -20.34 -8.13 1.79
C GLN A 284 -20.55 -7.04 0.73
N ALA A 285 -19.63 -6.91 -0.22
CA ALA A 285 -19.75 -5.95 -1.32
C ALA A 285 -20.83 -6.34 -2.35
N ILE A 286 -21.08 -7.65 -2.51
CA ILE A 286 -22.03 -8.20 -3.46
C ILE A 286 -23.45 -8.19 -2.86
N ASN A 287 -24.32 -7.37 -3.44
CA ASN A 287 -25.73 -7.28 -3.09
C ASN A 287 -26.55 -8.34 -3.83
N ARG A 288 -27.34 -9.09 -3.05
CA ARG A 288 -28.12 -10.26 -3.47
C ARG A 288 -29.59 -10.15 -3.13
N SER A 289 -30.06 -8.95 -2.83
CA SER A 289 -31.46 -8.70 -2.47
C SER A 289 -32.45 -9.16 -3.55
N GLN A 290 -32.01 -9.31 -4.79
CA GLN A 290 -32.81 -9.78 -5.93
C GLN A 290 -32.49 -11.22 -6.36
N ALA A 291 -31.60 -11.94 -5.65
CA ALA A 291 -31.08 -13.25 -6.04
C ALA A 291 -31.80 -14.44 -5.35
N GLU A 292 -33.04 -14.28 -4.90
CA GLU A 292 -33.77 -15.30 -4.13
C GLU A 292 -33.82 -16.65 -4.88
N THR A 293 -34.12 -16.61 -6.18
CA THR A 293 -34.18 -17.78 -7.08
C THR A 293 -32.83 -18.50 -7.24
N LEU A 294 -31.71 -17.80 -7.05
CA LEU A 294 -30.36 -18.36 -7.17
C LEU A 294 -29.85 -18.98 -5.85
N THR A 295 -30.51 -18.72 -4.73
CA THR A 295 -30.02 -19.08 -3.39
C THR A 295 -29.77 -20.58 -3.25
N PHE A 296 -30.75 -21.42 -3.61
CA PHE A 296 -30.62 -22.88 -3.49
C PHE A 296 -29.59 -23.46 -4.46
N PRO A 297 -29.62 -23.14 -5.78
CA PRO A 297 -28.60 -23.58 -6.73
C PRO A 297 -27.17 -23.20 -6.31
N VAL A 298 -26.94 -21.94 -5.92
CA VAL A 298 -25.62 -21.46 -5.49
C VAL A 298 -25.15 -22.21 -4.25
N ARG A 299 -26.04 -22.48 -3.28
CA ARG A 299 -25.69 -23.25 -2.08
C ARG A 299 -25.30 -24.69 -2.38
N GLN A 300 -25.90 -25.34 -3.38
CA GLN A 300 -25.48 -26.69 -3.78
C GLN A 300 -24.11 -26.64 -4.46
N LEU A 301 -23.95 -25.72 -5.42
CA LEU A 301 -22.68 -25.52 -6.12
C LEU A 301 -21.52 -25.27 -5.14
N THR A 302 -21.72 -24.44 -4.12
CA THR A 302 -20.66 -24.10 -3.16
C THR A 302 -20.31 -25.24 -2.22
N LYS A 303 -21.26 -26.13 -1.91
CA LYS A 303 -21.00 -27.37 -1.17
C LYS A 303 -20.14 -28.33 -1.99
N ASP A 304 -20.49 -28.52 -3.26
CA ASP A 304 -19.73 -29.39 -4.19
C ASP A 304 -18.29 -28.88 -4.31
N TRP A 305 -18.12 -27.56 -4.49
CA TRP A 305 -16.80 -26.93 -4.52
C TRP A 305 -16.00 -27.11 -3.24
N CYS A 306 -16.60 -26.90 -2.07
CA CYS A 306 -15.91 -27.13 -0.79
C CYS A 306 -15.42 -28.58 -0.66
N ALA A 307 -16.24 -29.56 -1.03
CA ALA A 307 -15.84 -30.97 -0.98
C ALA A 307 -14.65 -31.26 -1.91
N VAL A 308 -14.74 -30.82 -3.16
CA VAL A 308 -13.70 -31.10 -4.17
C VAL A 308 -12.40 -30.35 -3.90
N LEU A 309 -12.46 -29.09 -3.45
CA LEU A 309 -11.26 -28.31 -3.13
C LEU A 309 -10.56 -28.82 -1.87
N SER A 310 -11.32 -29.29 -0.88
CA SER A 310 -10.76 -29.97 0.29
C SER A 310 -10.04 -31.26 -0.12
N GLU A 311 -10.66 -32.09 -0.94
CA GLU A 311 -10.11 -33.40 -1.35
C GLU A 311 -8.92 -33.27 -2.31
N LYS A 312 -9.06 -32.47 -3.38
CA LYS A 312 -8.10 -32.42 -4.50
C LYS A 312 -7.03 -31.34 -4.39
N ALA A 313 -7.26 -30.30 -3.58
CA ALA A 313 -6.35 -29.15 -3.45
C ALA A 313 -5.93 -28.85 -2.01
N ASN A 314 -6.36 -29.66 -1.02
CA ASN A 314 -6.09 -29.47 0.40
C ASN A 314 -6.49 -28.07 0.93
N LEU A 315 -7.56 -27.50 0.36
CA LEU A 315 -8.09 -26.17 0.71
C LEU A 315 -9.23 -26.31 1.72
N THR A 316 -8.88 -26.57 2.99
CA THR A 316 -9.84 -26.87 4.07
C THR A 316 -10.41 -25.64 4.77
N GLU A 317 -9.82 -24.45 4.55
CA GLU A 317 -10.23 -23.21 5.21
C GLU A 317 -11.50 -22.57 4.60
N LEU A 318 -11.98 -23.08 3.47
CA LEU A 318 -13.17 -22.59 2.79
C LEU A 318 -14.44 -23.21 3.37
N SER A 319 -15.38 -22.35 3.77
CA SER A 319 -16.73 -22.80 4.14
C SER A 319 -17.73 -22.59 3.00
N PRO A 320 -18.76 -23.44 2.86
CA PRO A 320 -19.80 -23.24 1.85
C PRO A 320 -20.50 -21.90 1.98
N LYS A 321 -20.62 -21.36 3.21
CA LYS A 321 -21.22 -20.05 3.48
C LYS A 321 -20.36 -18.89 2.95
N LEU A 322 -19.04 -19.00 3.05
CA LEU A 322 -18.13 -17.98 2.51
C LEU A 322 -18.14 -17.99 0.99
N LEU A 323 -18.07 -19.17 0.38
CA LEU A 323 -18.17 -19.32 -1.08
C LEU A 323 -19.56 -18.91 -1.60
N GLU A 324 -20.62 -19.26 -0.86
CA GLU A 324 -21.96 -18.77 -1.12
C GLU A 324 -21.88 -17.26 -1.18
N ALA A 325 -21.38 -16.57 -0.15
CA ALA A 325 -21.29 -15.10 -0.08
C ALA A 325 -20.44 -14.43 -1.18
N THR A 326 -19.47 -15.11 -1.80
CA THR A 326 -18.61 -14.53 -2.84
C THR A 326 -19.05 -14.85 -4.28
N TYR A 327 -20.05 -15.71 -4.49
CA TYR A 327 -20.70 -15.88 -5.80
C TYR A 327 -21.06 -14.53 -6.46
N PRO A 328 -20.75 -14.31 -7.76
CA PRO A 328 -20.38 -15.28 -8.79
C PRO A 328 -18.88 -15.42 -9.02
N LEU A 329 -18.02 -15.06 -8.06
CA LEU A 329 -16.60 -15.40 -8.17
C LEU A 329 -16.43 -16.92 -8.11
N HIS A 330 -15.66 -17.49 -9.04
CA HIS A 330 -15.22 -18.88 -8.94
C HIS A 330 -14.41 -19.05 -7.64
N PRO A 331 -14.52 -20.16 -6.88
CA PRO A 331 -13.83 -20.30 -5.58
C PRO A 331 -12.33 -19.99 -5.62
N LEU A 332 -11.62 -20.51 -6.64
CA LEU A 332 -10.20 -20.21 -6.82
C LEU A 332 -9.94 -18.75 -7.20
N ALA A 333 -10.84 -18.12 -7.97
CA ALA A 333 -10.73 -16.70 -8.29
C ALA A 333 -10.97 -15.82 -7.06
N ALA A 334 -11.95 -16.17 -6.23
CA ALA A 334 -12.19 -15.49 -4.96
C ALA A 334 -10.96 -15.57 -4.05
N MET A 335 -10.22 -16.69 -4.04
CA MET A 335 -9.01 -16.83 -3.22
C MET A 335 -7.77 -16.14 -3.82
N VAL A 336 -7.61 -16.16 -5.14
CA VAL A 336 -6.45 -15.59 -5.83
C VAL A 336 -6.53 -14.06 -5.94
N LEU A 337 -7.73 -13.51 -6.08
CA LEU A 337 -7.94 -12.06 -6.24
C LEU A 337 -7.32 -11.22 -5.10
N PRO A 338 -7.49 -11.56 -3.80
CA PRO A 338 -6.78 -10.89 -2.71
C PRO A 338 -5.26 -10.91 -2.85
N GLU A 339 -4.66 -12.04 -3.24
CA GLU A 339 -3.21 -12.18 -3.41
C GLU A 339 -2.69 -11.28 -4.54
N LEU A 340 -3.44 -11.18 -5.64
CA LEU A 340 -3.12 -10.25 -6.73
C LEU A 340 -3.19 -8.79 -6.28
N CYS A 341 -4.20 -8.44 -5.47
CA CYS A 341 -4.35 -7.09 -4.93
C CYS A 341 -3.21 -6.70 -3.98
N ILE A 342 -2.76 -7.64 -3.14
CA ILE A 342 -1.62 -7.42 -2.24
C ILE A 342 -0.33 -7.27 -3.02
N ARG A 343 -0.05 -8.21 -3.92
CA ARG A 343 1.27 -8.33 -4.57
C ARG A 343 1.46 -7.32 -5.69
N TYR A 344 0.41 -7.06 -6.47
CA TYR A 344 0.50 -6.29 -7.71
C TYR A 344 -0.32 -5.01 -7.73
N ALA A 345 -1.04 -4.68 -6.66
CA ALA A 345 -1.99 -3.56 -6.66
C ALA A 345 -1.91 -2.72 -5.35
N GLN A 346 -2.93 -1.91 -5.05
CA GLN A 346 -3.03 -1.10 -3.83
C GLN A 346 -3.98 -1.76 -2.79
N ASN A 347 -3.86 -3.08 -2.58
CA ASN A 347 -4.69 -3.88 -1.67
C ASN A 347 -6.20 -3.63 -1.86
N ASP A 348 -6.93 -3.24 -0.81
CA ASP A 348 -8.40 -3.14 -0.81
C ASP A 348 -8.89 -2.12 -1.85
N ARG A 349 -8.13 -1.06 -2.14
CA ARG A 349 -8.53 -0.09 -3.17
C ARG A 349 -8.64 -0.77 -4.54
N SER A 350 -7.69 -1.62 -4.89
CA SER A 350 -7.70 -2.33 -6.17
C SER A 350 -8.78 -3.41 -6.20
N LEU A 351 -9.00 -4.08 -5.07
CA LEU A 351 -10.09 -5.03 -4.90
C LEU A 351 -11.45 -4.38 -5.15
N PHE A 352 -11.73 -3.26 -4.49
CA PHE A 352 -13.00 -2.54 -4.67
C PHE A 352 -13.11 -1.87 -6.03
N THR A 353 -12.01 -1.41 -6.62
CA THR A 353 -12.01 -0.89 -8.00
C THR A 353 -12.45 -1.99 -8.95
N PHE A 354 -11.88 -3.20 -8.85
CA PHE A 354 -12.30 -4.35 -9.65
C PHE A 354 -13.80 -4.69 -9.48
N LEU A 355 -14.31 -4.65 -8.25
CA LEU A 355 -15.71 -4.97 -7.97
C LEU A 355 -16.69 -3.89 -8.44
N THR A 356 -16.29 -2.61 -8.39
CA THR A 356 -17.22 -1.47 -8.54
C THR A 356 -17.06 -0.68 -9.83
N SER A 357 -15.94 -0.82 -10.55
CA SER A 357 -15.70 -0.11 -11.80
C SER A 357 -16.53 -0.69 -12.94
N ALA A 358 -16.81 0.16 -13.92
CA ALA A 358 -17.37 -0.23 -15.22
C ALA A 358 -16.26 -0.40 -16.28
N GLU A 359 -15.03 -0.67 -15.84
CA GLU A 359 -13.91 -0.91 -16.75
C GLU A 359 -14.09 -2.26 -17.47
N PRO A 360 -13.53 -2.42 -18.69
CA PRO A 360 -13.49 -3.72 -19.36
C PRO A 360 -12.89 -4.79 -18.44
N HIS A 361 -13.44 -6.00 -18.49
CA HIS A 361 -13.01 -7.16 -17.69
C HIS A 361 -13.16 -7.03 -16.17
N ALA A 362 -13.66 -5.89 -15.66
CA ALA A 362 -14.02 -5.72 -14.26
C ALA A 362 -15.25 -6.58 -13.89
N PHE A 363 -15.52 -6.71 -12.60
CA PHE A 363 -16.60 -7.56 -12.10
C PHE A 363 -17.98 -7.18 -12.64
N GLN A 364 -18.30 -5.89 -12.76
CA GLN A 364 -19.59 -5.46 -13.32
C GLN A 364 -19.73 -5.84 -14.80
N SER A 365 -18.65 -5.71 -15.58
CA SER A 365 -18.64 -6.14 -16.98
C SER A 365 -18.93 -7.65 -17.10
N PHE A 366 -18.41 -8.47 -16.17
CA PHE A 366 -18.75 -9.89 -16.11
C PHE A 366 -20.23 -10.12 -15.78
N LEU A 367 -20.81 -9.42 -14.81
CA LEU A 367 -22.25 -9.56 -14.48
C LEU A 367 -23.16 -9.23 -15.66
N GLU A 368 -22.80 -8.23 -16.46
CA GLU A 368 -23.53 -7.78 -17.64
C GLU A 368 -23.46 -8.77 -18.82
N ALA A 369 -22.39 -9.57 -18.89
CA ALA A 369 -22.13 -10.52 -19.97
C ALA A 369 -22.54 -11.96 -19.63
N ALA A 370 -22.53 -12.33 -18.35
CA ALA A 370 -22.76 -13.71 -17.92
C ALA A 370 -24.25 -14.09 -17.96
N GLU A 371 -24.56 -15.08 -18.80
CA GLU A 371 -25.92 -15.60 -19.02
C GLU A 371 -26.22 -16.82 -18.14
N ILE A 372 -27.43 -16.87 -17.60
CA ILE A 372 -27.94 -17.99 -16.79
C ILE A 372 -28.84 -18.85 -17.68
N GLU A 373 -28.50 -20.14 -17.81
CA GLU A 373 -29.33 -21.11 -18.52
C GLU A 373 -30.38 -21.76 -17.59
N GLU A 374 -31.63 -21.88 -18.04
CA GLU A 374 -32.71 -22.52 -17.27
C GLU A 374 -32.71 -24.09 -17.38
N ILE A 375 -32.38 -24.79 -16.26
CA ILE A 375 -32.95 -26.08 -15.73
C ILE A 375 -34.46 -26.18 -15.73
N PRO A 376 -35.05 -27.36 -15.55
CA PRO A 376 -36.03 -27.60 -14.48
C PRO A 376 -35.38 -28.27 -13.26
N ILE A 377 -35.84 -27.96 -12.04
CA ILE A 377 -35.41 -28.67 -10.82
C ILE A 377 -36.28 -29.95 -10.70
N PRO A 378 -35.70 -31.15 -10.53
CA PRO A 378 -36.49 -32.37 -10.34
C PRO A 378 -37.40 -32.27 -9.10
N ASN A 379 -38.71 -32.53 -9.29
CA ASN A 379 -39.76 -32.41 -8.27
C ASN A 379 -40.07 -30.98 -7.79
N VAL A 380 -39.72 -29.96 -8.57
CA VAL A 380 -40.14 -28.57 -8.37
C VAL A 380 -40.68 -28.05 -9.71
N ASP A 381 -41.96 -27.68 -9.75
CA ASP A 381 -42.54 -27.00 -10.91
C ASP A 381 -41.90 -25.59 -11.03
N GLY A 382 -41.06 -25.38 -12.05
CA GLY A 382 -40.42 -24.08 -12.34
C GLY A 382 -39.09 -24.19 -13.13
N PRO A 383 -38.56 -23.07 -13.66
CA PRO A 383 -37.25 -23.03 -14.30
C PRO A 383 -36.18 -23.30 -13.24
N GLY A 384 -35.56 -24.46 -13.31
CA GLY A 384 -34.27 -24.75 -12.69
C GLY A 384 -33.13 -24.01 -13.37
N VAL A 385 -31.89 -24.28 -12.96
CA VAL A 385 -30.69 -23.58 -13.48
C VAL A 385 -29.63 -24.60 -13.94
N ARG A 386 -29.14 -24.51 -15.18
CA ARG A 386 -28.23 -25.51 -15.83
C ARG A 386 -26.77 -25.21 -15.61
N ALA A 387 -26.44 -23.95 -15.69
CA ALA A 387 -25.10 -23.47 -15.47
C ALA A 387 -25.20 -22.15 -14.72
N LEU A 388 -24.61 -22.12 -13.53
CA LEU A 388 -24.34 -20.88 -12.82
C LEU A 388 -22.97 -20.41 -13.30
N PRO A 389 -22.90 -19.39 -14.17
CA PRO A 389 -21.61 -18.90 -14.62
C PRO A 389 -20.81 -18.32 -13.46
N THR A 390 -19.50 -18.53 -13.49
CA THR A 390 -18.57 -18.03 -12.50
C THR A 390 -17.43 -17.24 -13.14
N LEU A 391 -16.97 -16.20 -12.44
CA LEU A 391 -15.80 -15.42 -12.82
C LEU A 391 -14.54 -16.21 -12.46
N LYS A 392 -13.95 -16.86 -13.47
CA LYS A 392 -12.75 -17.71 -13.37
C LYS A 392 -11.43 -16.94 -13.41
N LEU A 393 -10.30 -17.64 -13.17
CA LEU A 393 -8.95 -17.05 -13.11
C LEU A 393 -8.53 -16.35 -14.41
N HIS A 394 -8.87 -16.88 -15.58
CA HIS A 394 -8.51 -16.21 -16.85
C HIS A 394 -9.21 -14.85 -17.02
N HIS A 395 -10.39 -14.61 -16.43
CA HIS A 395 -11.00 -13.29 -16.43
C HIS A 395 -10.25 -12.30 -15.51
N LEU A 396 -9.74 -12.79 -14.37
CA LEU A 396 -8.87 -11.98 -13.51
C LEU A 396 -7.57 -11.63 -14.22
N TYR A 397 -7.02 -12.57 -15.00
CA TYR A 397 -5.87 -12.28 -15.85
C TYR A 397 -6.18 -11.10 -16.77
N ASP A 398 -7.30 -11.11 -17.49
CA ASP A 398 -7.64 -10.03 -18.42
C ASP A 398 -7.70 -8.68 -17.72
N TYR A 399 -8.36 -8.60 -16.56
CA TYR A 399 -8.40 -7.35 -15.78
C TYR A 399 -7.02 -6.91 -15.28
N PHE A 400 -6.27 -7.78 -14.59
CA PHE A 400 -5.01 -7.35 -13.98
C PHE A 400 -3.94 -7.11 -15.04
N VAL A 401 -3.82 -7.96 -16.04
CA VAL A 401 -2.74 -7.91 -17.04
C VAL A 401 -3.02 -6.86 -18.11
N GLU A 402 -4.25 -6.78 -18.62
CA GLU A 402 -4.57 -5.83 -19.69
C GLU A 402 -4.84 -4.43 -19.15
N SER A 403 -5.51 -4.28 -17.99
CA SER A 403 -5.87 -2.95 -17.46
C SER A 403 -4.75 -2.26 -16.66
N LEU A 404 -3.80 -2.98 -16.04
CA LEU A 404 -2.74 -2.37 -15.21
C LEU A 404 -1.40 -2.19 -15.92
N GLY A 405 -1.22 -2.73 -17.13
CA GLY A 405 0.05 -2.71 -17.87
C GLY A 405 0.60 -1.31 -18.19
N ALA A 406 -0.24 -0.28 -18.23
CA ALA A 406 0.17 1.08 -18.60
C ALA A 406 0.85 1.89 -17.47
N GLY A 407 0.79 1.45 -16.21
CA GLY A 407 1.19 2.26 -15.03
C GLY A 407 2.36 1.74 -14.20
N MET A 408 3.04 0.66 -14.59
CA MET A 408 3.83 -0.18 -13.69
C MET A 408 5.33 -0.25 -14.01
N GLY A 409 5.97 0.87 -14.32
CA GLY A 409 7.41 0.92 -14.68
C GLY A 409 8.42 0.60 -13.57
N SER A 410 8.05 -0.02 -12.44
CA SER A 410 8.96 -0.20 -11.30
C SER A 410 8.55 -1.25 -10.24
N ARG A 411 7.84 -2.34 -10.60
CA ARG A 411 7.37 -3.33 -9.60
C ARG A 411 7.98 -4.73 -9.78
N PRO A 412 8.19 -5.48 -8.67
CA PRO A 412 8.68 -6.85 -8.71
C PRO A 412 7.83 -7.75 -9.59
N GLY A 413 8.48 -8.49 -10.50
CA GLY A 413 7.84 -9.49 -11.36
C GLY A 413 7.32 -8.97 -12.70
N LEU A 414 7.59 -7.72 -13.08
CA LEU A 414 7.22 -7.16 -14.40
C LEU A 414 7.72 -8.02 -15.57
N GLN A 415 8.95 -8.56 -15.47
CA GLN A 415 9.51 -9.42 -16.52
C GLN A 415 8.67 -10.68 -16.75
N ARG A 416 8.32 -11.41 -15.67
CA ARG A 416 7.48 -12.61 -15.76
C ARG A 416 6.12 -12.28 -16.35
N TRP A 417 5.61 -11.10 -16.04
CA TRP A 417 4.33 -10.64 -16.56
C TRP A 417 4.35 -10.44 -18.08
N LEU A 418 5.38 -9.75 -18.58
CA LEU A 418 5.60 -9.53 -20.02
C LEU A 418 5.83 -10.85 -20.76
N GLU A 419 6.54 -11.80 -20.17
CA GLU A 419 6.74 -13.14 -20.74
C GLU A 419 5.40 -13.87 -20.90
N ILE A 420 4.58 -13.91 -19.85
CA ILE A 420 3.24 -14.52 -19.92
C ILE A 420 2.37 -13.81 -20.95
N GLN A 421 2.37 -12.47 -20.98
CA GLN A 421 1.58 -11.69 -21.92
C GLN A 421 1.97 -11.99 -23.38
N THR A 422 3.27 -12.09 -23.65
CA THR A 422 3.79 -12.43 -24.98
C THR A 422 3.32 -13.83 -25.39
N LEU A 423 3.46 -14.83 -24.52
CA LEU A 423 3.02 -16.20 -24.78
C LEU A 423 1.51 -16.31 -25.01
N VAL A 424 0.70 -15.60 -24.21
CA VAL A 424 -0.75 -15.58 -24.37
C VAL A 424 -1.15 -14.88 -25.68
N SER A 425 -0.47 -13.79 -26.05
CA SER A 425 -0.68 -13.08 -27.31
C SER A 425 -0.36 -13.98 -28.51
N ASP A 426 0.79 -14.67 -28.50
CA ASP A 426 1.21 -15.57 -29.57
C ASP A 426 0.30 -16.79 -29.72
N ALA A 427 -0.38 -17.18 -28.64
CA ALA A 427 -1.32 -18.30 -28.62
C ALA A 427 -2.75 -17.93 -29.04
N GLN A 428 -3.07 -16.67 -29.35
CA GLN A 428 -4.45 -16.27 -29.70
C GLN A 428 -5.03 -17.03 -30.89
N HIS A 429 -4.19 -17.46 -31.84
CA HIS A 429 -4.62 -18.24 -33.00
C HIS A 429 -4.87 -19.73 -32.70
N ARG A 430 -4.60 -20.19 -31.48
CA ARG A 430 -4.70 -21.61 -31.07
C ARG A 430 -6.05 -21.98 -30.44
N GLY A 431 -7.01 -21.04 -30.43
CA GLY A 431 -8.35 -21.25 -29.91
C GLY A 431 -8.56 -20.78 -28.46
N ALA A 432 -9.82 -20.58 -28.09
CA ALA A 432 -10.20 -19.98 -26.81
C ALA A 432 -9.74 -20.81 -25.60
N ASP A 433 -9.82 -22.13 -25.68
CA ASP A 433 -9.43 -23.02 -24.57
C ASP A 433 -7.93 -22.93 -24.27
N THR A 434 -7.09 -22.92 -25.30
CA THR A 434 -5.63 -22.77 -25.12
C THR A 434 -5.32 -21.42 -24.47
N VAL A 435 -5.96 -20.34 -24.92
CA VAL A 435 -5.78 -19.01 -24.34
C VAL A 435 -6.22 -18.97 -22.88
N ALA A 436 -7.42 -19.50 -22.55
CA ALA A 436 -7.91 -19.57 -21.18
C ALA A 436 -7.00 -20.40 -20.26
N LEU A 437 -6.46 -21.51 -20.77
CA LEU A 437 -5.52 -22.36 -20.07
C LEU A 437 -4.21 -21.61 -19.75
N LEU A 438 -3.61 -20.93 -20.73
CA LEU A 438 -2.37 -20.16 -20.53
C LEU A 438 -2.59 -18.99 -19.57
N LYS A 439 -3.69 -18.24 -19.71
CA LYS A 439 -4.06 -17.17 -18.78
C LYS A 439 -4.17 -17.69 -17.34
N THR A 440 -4.79 -18.85 -17.17
CA THR A 440 -4.97 -19.50 -15.86
C THR A 440 -3.64 -19.97 -15.25
N ILE A 441 -2.80 -20.67 -16.02
CA ILE A 441 -1.47 -21.13 -15.57
C ILE A 441 -0.60 -19.91 -15.22
N GLY A 442 -0.55 -18.92 -16.10
CA GLY A 442 0.24 -17.71 -15.92
C GLY A 442 -0.15 -16.95 -14.66
N LEU A 443 -1.46 -16.76 -14.41
CA LEU A 443 -1.92 -16.09 -13.20
C LEU A 443 -1.53 -16.84 -11.92
N LEU A 444 -1.69 -18.17 -11.90
CA LEU A 444 -1.24 -18.98 -10.76
C LEU A 444 0.27 -18.89 -10.55
N ASN A 445 1.06 -18.91 -11.63
CA ASN A 445 2.51 -18.76 -11.54
C ASN A 445 2.95 -17.36 -11.04
N LEU A 446 2.18 -16.30 -11.32
CA LEU A 446 2.42 -14.96 -10.77
C LEU A 446 2.13 -14.91 -9.26
N VAL A 447 1.04 -15.53 -8.81
CA VAL A 447 0.67 -15.58 -7.39
C VAL A 447 1.73 -16.31 -6.57
N THR A 448 2.15 -17.50 -6.99
CA THR A 448 3.18 -18.26 -6.28
C THR A 448 3.74 -19.42 -7.08
N SER A 449 5.00 -19.78 -6.83
CA SER A 449 5.61 -21.05 -7.27
C SER A 449 5.52 -22.15 -6.20
N THR A 450 5.11 -21.82 -4.98
CA THR A 450 5.02 -22.74 -3.84
C THR A 450 3.72 -22.58 -3.04
N GLY A 451 3.32 -23.63 -2.32
CA GLY A 451 2.10 -23.59 -1.50
C GLY A 451 0.82 -23.86 -2.29
N LEU A 452 -0.31 -23.37 -1.76
CA LEU A 452 -1.66 -23.79 -2.13
C LEU A 452 -2.08 -23.45 -3.58
N PHE A 453 -1.56 -22.36 -4.15
CA PHE A 453 -1.91 -21.91 -5.51
C PHE A 453 -0.87 -22.27 -6.56
N ARG A 454 0.01 -23.25 -6.29
CA ARG A 454 0.89 -23.79 -7.32
C ARG A 454 0.04 -24.30 -8.49
N ALA A 455 0.45 -24.01 -9.72
CA ALA A 455 -0.22 -24.45 -10.94
C ALA A 455 -0.07 -25.97 -11.20
N THR A 456 -0.68 -26.77 -10.34
CA THR A 456 -0.76 -28.23 -10.50
C THR A 456 -1.82 -28.59 -11.53
N ARG A 457 -1.71 -29.77 -12.16
CA ARG A 457 -2.72 -30.21 -13.14
C ARG A 457 -4.13 -30.29 -12.53
N PRO A 458 -4.34 -30.84 -11.31
CA PRO A 458 -5.65 -30.83 -10.68
C PRO A 458 -6.21 -29.42 -10.45
N LEU A 459 -5.38 -28.48 -9.96
CA LEU A 459 -5.83 -27.13 -9.64
C LEU A 459 -6.19 -26.33 -10.90
N VAL A 460 -5.39 -26.44 -11.95
CA VAL A 460 -5.63 -25.75 -13.23
C VAL A 460 -6.94 -26.20 -13.87
N LYS A 461 -7.23 -27.51 -13.88
CA LYS A 461 -8.51 -28.03 -14.40
C LYS A 461 -9.70 -27.51 -13.59
N LEU A 462 -9.59 -27.53 -12.27
CA LEU A 462 -10.64 -27.01 -11.39
C LEU A 462 -10.85 -25.50 -11.61
N ALA A 463 -9.80 -24.73 -11.90
CA ALA A 463 -9.93 -23.28 -12.15
C ALA A 463 -10.65 -22.91 -13.45
N LEU A 464 -10.88 -23.87 -14.35
CA LEU A 464 -11.40 -23.65 -15.70
C LEU A 464 -12.87 -24.08 -15.88
N VAL A 465 -13.50 -24.69 -14.87
CA VAL A 465 -14.87 -25.19 -14.93
C VAL A 465 -15.79 -24.41 -13.97
N ASP A 466 -17.07 -24.28 -14.29
CA ASP A 466 -18.04 -23.63 -13.37
C ASP A 466 -18.50 -24.56 -12.24
N GLN A 467 -18.50 -25.86 -12.52
CA GLN A 467 -18.82 -26.93 -11.58
C GLN A 467 -17.77 -28.05 -11.75
N PRO A 468 -17.39 -28.78 -10.68
CA PRO A 468 -16.42 -29.88 -10.76
C PRO A 468 -16.99 -31.14 -11.43
N ASP A 469 -17.49 -31.01 -12.65
CA ASP A 469 -18.02 -32.10 -13.48
C ASP A 469 -16.88 -32.96 -14.07
N PRO A 470 -16.93 -34.31 -13.95
CA PRO A 470 -15.88 -35.19 -14.46
C PRO A 470 -15.58 -35.05 -15.96
N ALA A 471 -16.59 -34.86 -16.82
CA ALA A 471 -16.38 -34.78 -18.27
C ALA A 471 -15.69 -33.47 -18.66
N ALA A 472 -16.09 -32.35 -18.05
CA ALA A 472 -15.40 -31.08 -18.23
C ALA A 472 -13.94 -31.13 -17.74
N LEU A 473 -13.67 -31.83 -16.64
CA LEU A 473 -12.30 -32.03 -16.14
C LEU A 473 -11.46 -32.91 -17.07
N GLU A 474 -12.06 -33.91 -17.73
CA GLU A 474 -11.35 -34.74 -18.73
C GLU A 474 -10.97 -33.93 -19.97
N HIS A 475 -11.89 -33.09 -20.47
CA HIS A 475 -11.59 -32.14 -21.56
C HIS A 475 -10.37 -31.26 -21.26
N TRP A 476 -10.30 -30.66 -20.07
CA TRP A 476 -9.15 -29.83 -19.68
C TRP A 476 -7.86 -30.62 -19.46
N GLU A 477 -7.94 -31.90 -19.09
CA GLU A 477 -6.78 -32.79 -19.04
C GLU A 477 -6.18 -33.00 -20.44
N GLU A 478 -7.04 -33.21 -21.44
CA GLU A 478 -6.63 -33.31 -22.85
C GLU A 478 -5.97 -32.01 -23.34
N GLN A 479 -6.56 -30.85 -23.05
CA GLN A 479 -5.96 -29.56 -23.41
C GLN A 479 -4.58 -29.35 -22.76
N ILE A 480 -4.42 -29.75 -21.48
CA ILE A 480 -3.11 -29.70 -20.80
C ILE A 480 -2.10 -30.62 -21.49
N ASN A 481 -2.51 -31.83 -21.90
CA ASN A 481 -1.63 -32.73 -22.65
C ASN A 481 -1.17 -32.08 -23.97
N VAL A 482 -2.10 -31.46 -24.71
CA VAL A 482 -1.77 -30.78 -25.98
C VAL A 482 -0.71 -29.70 -25.78
N VAL A 483 -0.89 -28.79 -24.81
CA VAL A 483 0.05 -27.66 -24.63
C VAL A 483 1.39 -28.08 -24.02
N THR A 484 1.43 -29.18 -23.25
CA THR A 484 2.69 -29.68 -22.66
C THR A 484 3.51 -30.56 -23.62
N HIS A 485 2.89 -31.12 -24.65
CA HIS A 485 3.59 -31.82 -25.72
C HIS A 485 4.20 -30.87 -26.77
N GLN A 486 3.74 -29.62 -26.82
CA GLN A 486 4.27 -28.59 -27.72
C GLN A 486 5.46 -27.89 -27.07
N GLN A 487 6.63 -27.97 -27.70
CA GLN A 487 7.84 -27.31 -27.19
C GLN A 487 7.64 -25.79 -27.11
N GLY A 488 8.10 -25.19 -26.00
CA GLY A 488 8.16 -23.74 -25.81
C GLY A 488 6.87 -23.05 -25.35
N ILE A 489 5.79 -23.79 -25.06
CA ILE A 489 4.52 -23.20 -24.59
C ILE A 489 4.31 -23.39 -23.09
N VAL A 490 4.34 -24.64 -22.61
CA VAL A 490 4.21 -24.96 -21.19
C VAL A 490 5.25 -26.00 -20.79
N THR A 491 6.06 -25.70 -19.79
CA THR A 491 6.99 -26.65 -19.18
C THR A 491 6.30 -27.38 -18.03
N TYR A 492 6.22 -28.71 -18.11
CA TYR A 492 5.68 -29.54 -17.03
C TYR A 492 6.79 -30.18 -16.17
N ARG A 493 6.89 -29.74 -14.91
CA ARG A 493 7.85 -30.25 -13.92
C ARG A 493 7.25 -31.40 -13.12
N ARG A 494 7.37 -32.62 -13.67
CA ARG A 494 6.77 -33.86 -13.11
C ARG A 494 7.06 -34.12 -11.63
N ALA A 495 8.26 -33.80 -11.16
CA ALA A 495 8.68 -34.10 -9.78
C ALA A 495 7.87 -33.34 -8.71
N VAL A 496 7.30 -32.18 -9.06
CA VAL A 496 6.58 -31.29 -8.13
C VAL A 496 5.16 -30.96 -8.60
N ASP A 497 4.70 -31.66 -9.64
CA ASP A 497 3.43 -31.44 -10.36
C ASP A 497 3.17 -29.95 -10.64
N GLU A 498 4.02 -29.32 -11.45
CA GLU A 498 3.95 -27.88 -11.72
C GLU A 498 3.97 -27.59 -13.23
N LEU A 499 2.98 -26.85 -13.70
CA LEU A 499 2.92 -26.24 -15.03
C LEU A 499 3.51 -24.83 -14.97
N ARG A 500 4.50 -24.52 -15.83
CA ARG A 500 5.11 -23.20 -15.94
C ARG A 500 5.08 -22.67 -17.37
N LEU A 501 4.95 -21.36 -17.52
CA LEU A 501 5.00 -20.68 -18.82
C LEU A 501 6.40 -20.19 -19.21
N TRP A 502 7.37 -20.16 -18.29
CA TRP A 502 8.73 -19.71 -18.59
C TRP A 502 9.79 -20.75 -18.21
N GLU A 503 10.91 -20.69 -18.93
CA GLU A 503 12.10 -21.48 -18.64
C GLU A 503 13.07 -20.66 -17.77
N GLY A 504 13.33 -21.10 -16.54
CA GLY A 504 14.29 -20.41 -15.67
C GLY A 504 14.13 -20.71 -14.17
N SER A 505 15.21 -20.50 -13.42
CA SER A 505 15.18 -20.52 -11.95
C SER A 505 14.40 -19.32 -11.41
N ASP A 506 13.86 -19.44 -10.20
CA ASP A 506 13.20 -18.35 -9.48
C ASP A 506 14.18 -17.26 -9.00
N PHE A 507 15.16 -16.86 -9.83
CA PHE A 507 16.15 -15.87 -9.47
C PHE A 507 15.52 -14.47 -9.49
N ASP A 508 15.27 -13.94 -8.30
CA ASP A 508 14.77 -12.58 -8.10
C ASP A 508 15.90 -11.58 -8.32
N VAL A 509 15.99 -11.04 -9.54
CA VAL A 509 16.99 -10.03 -9.92
C VAL A 509 16.84 -8.79 -9.05
N GLU A 510 15.62 -8.35 -8.72
CA GLU A 510 15.39 -7.18 -7.88
C GLU A 510 15.82 -7.43 -6.43
N GLY A 511 15.46 -8.59 -5.87
CA GLY A 511 15.94 -9.04 -4.57
C GLY A 511 17.47 -9.19 -4.51
N ALA A 512 18.09 -9.68 -5.59
CA ALA A 512 19.53 -9.76 -5.71
C ALA A 512 20.17 -8.36 -5.78
N ILE A 513 19.61 -7.43 -6.56
CA ILE A 513 20.05 -6.02 -6.60
C ILE A 513 19.96 -5.42 -5.20
N ALA A 514 18.83 -5.56 -4.50
CA ALA A 514 18.67 -5.05 -3.15
C ALA A 514 19.69 -5.64 -2.15
N GLN A 515 19.99 -6.93 -2.25
CA GLN A 515 21.02 -7.58 -1.45
C GLN A 515 22.44 -7.07 -1.76
N TYR A 516 22.74 -6.83 -3.04
CA TYR A 516 24.03 -6.26 -3.45
C TYR A 516 24.19 -4.83 -2.99
N ILE A 517 23.16 -3.98 -3.17
CA ILE A 517 23.14 -2.59 -2.68
C ILE A 517 23.30 -2.56 -1.16
N ALA A 518 22.63 -3.46 -0.42
CA ALA A 518 22.76 -3.53 1.04
C ALA A 518 24.17 -3.93 1.51
N LYS A 519 24.95 -4.62 0.67
CA LYS A 519 26.35 -5.01 0.94
C LYS A 519 27.37 -3.99 0.44
N ASP A 520 26.98 -3.10 -0.46
CA ASP A 520 27.88 -2.11 -1.05
C ASP A 520 28.11 -0.94 -0.09
N THR A 521 29.32 -0.86 0.44
CA THR A 521 29.75 0.18 1.38
C THR A 521 30.68 1.21 0.74
N LEU A 522 30.90 1.12 -0.58
CA LEU A 522 31.87 1.97 -1.25
C LEU A 522 31.37 3.43 -1.35
N PRO A 523 32.24 4.41 -1.06
CA PRO A 523 31.92 5.81 -1.31
C PRO A 523 31.59 6.07 -2.78
N LEU A 524 30.70 7.03 -3.05
CA LEU A 524 30.20 7.31 -4.40
C LEU A 524 31.32 7.58 -5.43
N ALA A 525 32.38 8.26 -5.02
CA ALA A 525 33.52 8.56 -5.90
C ALA A 525 34.28 7.30 -6.32
N ASP A 526 34.52 6.38 -5.39
CA ASP A 526 35.21 5.11 -5.67
C ASP A 526 34.30 4.19 -6.50
N LEU A 527 33.02 4.12 -6.12
CA LEU A 527 31.99 3.40 -6.84
C LEU A 527 31.93 3.80 -8.32
N LEU A 528 31.86 5.11 -8.61
CA LEU A 528 31.82 5.62 -9.98
C LEU A 528 33.15 5.46 -10.71
N THR A 529 34.28 5.56 -10.01
CA THR A 529 35.61 5.34 -10.60
C THR A 529 35.75 3.90 -11.10
N GLU A 530 35.25 2.93 -10.35
CA GLU A 530 35.27 1.51 -10.73
C GLU A 530 34.23 1.18 -11.81
N THR A 531 33.00 1.68 -11.67
CA THR A 531 31.86 1.26 -12.51
C THR A 531 31.71 2.07 -13.79
N TYR A 532 32.13 3.34 -13.78
CA TYR A 532 31.99 4.26 -14.89
C TYR A 532 33.22 5.19 -15.00
N PRO A 533 34.41 4.67 -15.33
CA PRO A 533 35.63 5.47 -15.40
C PRO A 533 35.51 6.59 -16.45
N LEU A 534 35.89 7.80 -16.04
CA LEU A 534 35.81 8.98 -16.87
C LEU A 534 36.93 8.99 -17.93
N LYS A 535 36.57 9.24 -19.19
CA LYS A 535 37.55 9.46 -20.28
C LYS A 535 38.12 10.90 -20.24
N PRO A 536 39.37 11.14 -20.66
CA PRO A 536 39.92 12.47 -20.77
C PRO A 536 39.09 13.39 -21.68
N MET A 537 39.07 14.69 -21.37
CA MET A 537 38.32 15.70 -22.12
C MET A 537 39.25 16.61 -22.92
N VAL A 538 38.95 16.79 -24.20
CA VAL A 538 39.70 17.69 -25.08
C VAL A 538 39.15 19.11 -24.99
N ALA A 539 40.05 20.10 -24.91
CA ALA A 539 39.69 21.51 -25.02
C ALA A 539 39.38 21.88 -26.49
N GLN A 540 38.24 21.43 -27.00
CA GLN A 540 37.89 21.47 -28.43
C GLN A 540 38.03 22.87 -29.04
N ARG A 541 37.49 23.91 -28.38
CA ARG A 541 37.58 25.31 -28.87
C ARG A 541 39.02 25.78 -29.03
N HIS A 542 39.93 25.40 -28.13
CA HIS A 542 41.34 25.75 -28.24
C HIS A 542 41.97 25.01 -29.41
N SER A 543 41.77 23.69 -29.47
CA SER A 543 42.29 22.82 -30.54
C SER A 543 41.91 23.35 -31.93
N TYR A 544 40.65 23.73 -32.14
CA TYR A 544 40.19 24.28 -33.42
C TYR A 544 40.78 25.65 -33.77
N ARG A 545 41.11 26.48 -32.78
CA ARG A 545 41.64 27.84 -33.01
C ARG A 545 43.14 27.87 -33.21
N THR A 546 43.88 27.00 -32.53
CA THR A 546 45.36 27.06 -32.48
C THR A 546 46.03 25.87 -33.15
N GLY A 547 45.27 24.83 -33.54
CA GLY A 547 45.80 23.58 -34.09
C GLY A 547 46.54 22.71 -33.06
N THR A 548 46.64 23.14 -31.80
CA THR A 548 47.33 22.42 -30.73
C THR A 548 46.33 21.66 -29.87
N LEU A 549 46.43 20.33 -29.86
CA LEU A 549 45.60 19.47 -29.00
C LEU A 549 45.99 19.71 -27.54
N ARG A 550 45.00 20.05 -26.73
CA ARG A 550 45.12 20.14 -25.27
C ARG A 550 44.04 19.29 -24.63
N TYR A 551 44.39 18.46 -23.66
CA TYR A 551 43.44 17.56 -23.02
C TYR A 551 43.63 17.47 -21.50
N PHE A 552 42.52 17.27 -20.81
CA PHE A 552 42.43 17.25 -19.36
C PHE A 552 42.02 15.87 -18.89
N GLU A 553 42.70 15.37 -17.86
CA GLU A 553 42.24 14.19 -17.12
C GLU A 553 40.97 14.52 -16.35
N ARG A 554 40.17 13.49 -16.04
CA ARG A 554 38.95 13.67 -15.27
C ARG A 554 38.90 12.71 -14.11
N HIS A 555 38.54 13.24 -12.93
CA HIS A 555 38.55 12.50 -11.67
C HIS A 555 37.24 12.71 -10.90
N TYR A 556 36.77 11.67 -10.22
CA TYR A 556 35.72 11.79 -9.21
C TYR A 556 36.36 11.94 -7.84
N LEU A 557 36.04 13.00 -7.10
CA LEU A 557 36.59 13.21 -5.75
C LEU A 557 35.48 13.65 -4.78
N ALA A 558 35.60 13.26 -3.51
CA ALA A 558 34.63 13.60 -2.47
C ALA A 558 35.26 14.25 -1.22
N THR A 559 36.58 14.38 -1.14
CA THR A 559 37.28 14.92 0.03
C THR A 559 38.29 16.01 -0.35
N SER A 560 38.45 17.00 0.52
CA SER A 560 39.39 18.11 0.27
C SER A 560 40.84 17.62 0.25
N GLY A 561 41.19 16.67 1.12
CA GLY A 561 42.53 16.08 1.15
C GLY A 561 42.93 15.42 -0.17
N ALA A 562 42.00 14.71 -0.82
CA ALA A 562 42.23 14.12 -2.14
C ALA A 562 42.38 15.19 -3.24
N LEU A 563 41.65 16.30 -3.12
CA LEU A 563 41.80 17.45 -4.02
C LEU A 563 43.15 18.16 -3.85
N GLU A 564 43.60 18.35 -2.61
CA GLU A 564 44.87 19.01 -2.26
C GLU A 564 46.10 18.18 -2.66
N THR A 565 45.94 16.86 -2.78
CA THR A 565 47.01 15.93 -3.15
C THR A 565 46.95 15.46 -4.61
N LEU A 566 46.01 16.01 -5.40
CA LEU A 566 45.77 15.57 -6.76
C LEU A 566 46.98 15.82 -7.67
N VAL A 567 47.41 14.75 -8.34
CA VAL A 567 48.44 14.75 -9.39
C VAL A 567 47.85 14.10 -10.62
N CYS A 568 48.14 14.65 -11.79
CA CYS A 568 47.72 14.02 -13.04
C CYS A 568 48.50 12.72 -13.29
N THR A 569 47.79 11.67 -13.71
CA THR A 569 48.37 10.34 -13.92
C THR A 569 49.29 10.27 -15.14
N GLN A 570 49.02 11.07 -16.18
CA GLN A 570 49.81 11.15 -17.40
C GLN A 570 50.60 12.45 -17.47
N ALA A 571 51.90 12.35 -17.71
CA ALA A 571 52.76 13.52 -17.90
C ALA A 571 52.31 14.41 -19.07
N THR A 572 51.73 13.80 -20.11
CA THR A 572 51.30 14.47 -21.36
C THR A 572 49.98 15.23 -21.26
N CYS A 573 49.22 15.11 -20.18
CA CYS A 573 47.98 15.87 -20.03
C CYS A 573 48.26 17.34 -19.65
N ASP A 574 47.32 18.22 -19.99
CA ASP A 574 47.47 19.67 -19.83
C ASP A 574 46.73 20.22 -18.60
N GLY A 575 46.07 19.35 -17.82
CA GLY A 575 45.32 19.72 -16.62
C GLY A 575 44.36 18.64 -16.16
N ALA A 576 43.61 18.95 -15.10
CA ALA A 576 42.62 18.05 -14.50
C ALA A 576 41.25 18.73 -14.35
N VAL A 577 40.20 17.94 -14.52
CA VAL A 577 38.81 18.28 -14.20
C VAL A 577 38.32 17.33 -13.11
N VAL A 578 37.93 17.88 -11.98
CA VAL A 578 37.37 17.13 -10.85
C VAL A 578 35.86 17.29 -10.83
N TYR A 579 35.13 16.18 -10.83
CA TYR A 579 33.73 16.15 -10.46
C TYR A 579 33.64 15.93 -8.96
N TRP A 580 33.18 16.96 -8.25
CA TRP A 580 33.07 16.97 -6.80
C TRP A 580 31.78 16.31 -6.36
N LEU A 581 31.91 15.23 -5.58
CA LEU A 581 30.82 14.33 -5.18
C LEU A 581 30.53 14.38 -3.68
N SER A 582 30.74 15.55 -3.06
CA SER A 582 30.35 15.80 -1.67
C SER A 582 29.34 16.95 -1.58
N GLU A 583 28.39 16.82 -0.66
CA GLU A 583 27.40 17.87 -0.35
C GLU A 583 28.07 19.08 0.32
N MET A 584 29.18 18.85 1.02
CA MET A 584 29.99 19.94 1.55
C MET A 584 30.84 20.51 0.43
N ALA A 585 30.78 21.83 0.26
CA ALA A 585 31.68 22.53 -0.65
C ALA A 585 33.15 22.25 -0.26
N PRO A 586 34.05 22.11 -1.25
CA PRO A 586 35.47 21.92 -0.98
C PRO A 586 36.04 23.10 -0.16
N SER A 587 37.04 22.82 0.67
CA SER A 587 37.65 23.82 1.56
C SER A 587 38.22 25.01 0.78
N SER A 588 38.02 26.21 1.33
CA SER A 588 38.55 27.45 0.75
C SER A 588 39.91 27.79 1.36
N PRO A 589 40.90 28.28 0.58
CA PRO A 589 40.82 28.58 -0.85
C PRO A 589 40.96 27.32 -1.72
N LEU A 590 40.22 27.28 -2.84
CA LEU A 590 40.37 26.19 -3.80
C LEU A 590 41.70 26.29 -4.55
N PRO A 591 42.41 25.17 -4.72
CA PRO A 591 43.65 25.16 -5.49
C PRO A 591 43.35 25.49 -6.96
N ALA A 592 44.11 26.42 -7.53
CA ALA A 592 44.03 26.76 -8.95
C ALA A 592 44.79 25.76 -9.85
N GLN A 593 45.66 24.95 -9.24
CA GLN A 593 46.52 23.98 -9.92
C GLN A 593 46.59 22.68 -9.12
N THR A 594 46.86 21.57 -9.80
CA THR A 594 47.27 20.30 -9.20
C THR A 594 48.65 20.42 -8.55
N VAL A 595 49.06 19.43 -7.76
CA VAL A 595 50.36 19.43 -7.07
C VAL A 595 51.53 19.48 -8.06
N ASP A 596 51.37 18.91 -9.25
CA ASP A 596 52.34 18.95 -10.36
C ASP A 596 52.27 20.24 -11.21
N GLY A 597 51.54 21.26 -10.73
CA GLY A 597 51.51 22.60 -11.33
C GLY A 597 50.61 22.73 -12.56
N LYS A 598 49.73 21.75 -12.82
CA LYS A 598 48.81 21.78 -13.96
C LYS A 598 47.49 22.47 -13.61
N PRO A 599 46.84 23.18 -14.55
CA PRO A 599 45.53 23.80 -14.32
C PRO A 599 44.47 22.81 -13.78
N LEU A 600 43.72 23.24 -12.78
CA LEU A 600 42.65 22.47 -12.15
C LEU A 600 41.29 23.15 -12.32
N VAL A 601 40.28 22.36 -12.70
CA VAL A 601 38.87 22.78 -12.75
C VAL A 601 38.05 21.87 -11.85
N VAL A 602 37.24 22.45 -10.96
CA VAL A 602 36.34 21.69 -10.07
C VAL A 602 34.89 21.97 -10.46
N ILE A 603 34.12 20.92 -10.69
CA ILE A 603 32.70 20.95 -11.05
C ILE A 603 31.91 20.33 -9.91
N ALA A 604 31.05 21.12 -9.26
CA ALA A 604 30.12 20.59 -8.26
C ALA A 604 29.00 19.80 -8.96
N ALA A 605 28.85 18.52 -8.62
CA ALA A 605 27.76 17.71 -9.14
C ALA A 605 26.46 18.02 -8.39
N ALA A 606 25.34 18.00 -9.12
CA ALA A 606 24.00 18.14 -8.54
C ALA A 606 23.34 16.78 -8.35
N ASN A 607 22.39 16.70 -7.43
CA ASN A 607 21.55 15.52 -7.21
C ASN A 607 22.35 14.24 -6.89
N LEU A 608 23.36 14.37 -6.01
CA LEU A 608 24.21 13.27 -5.53
C LEU A 608 23.43 12.06 -5.02
N PRO A 609 22.28 12.21 -4.30
CA PRO A 609 21.51 11.06 -3.83
C PRO A 609 20.99 10.18 -4.98
N LEU A 610 20.46 10.80 -6.04
CA LEU A 610 19.99 10.05 -7.21
C LEU A 610 21.16 9.38 -7.95
N LEU A 611 22.28 10.10 -8.10
CA LEU A 611 23.48 9.55 -8.73
C LEU A 611 24.02 8.34 -7.97
N ALA A 612 24.00 8.38 -6.63
CA ALA A 612 24.40 7.26 -5.79
C ALA A 612 23.52 6.03 -6.00
N ILE A 613 22.20 6.20 -5.97
CA ILE A 613 21.26 5.10 -6.21
C ILE A 613 21.52 4.46 -7.57
N ARG A 614 21.65 5.26 -8.63
CA ARG A 614 21.87 4.73 -9.99
C ARG A 614 23.23 4.06 -10.15
N ALA A 615 24.27 4.58 -9.53
CA ALA A 615 25.59 3.96 -9.56
C ALA A 615 25.60 2.59 -8.85
N GLN A 616 24.92 2.48 -7.71
CA GLN A 616 24.80 1.23 -6.95
C GLN A 616 23.96 0.19 -7.71
N GLU A 617 22.83 0.59 -8.28
CA GLU A 617 21.99 -0.27 -9.13
C GLU A 617 22.76 -0.79 -10.34
N TYR A 618 23.49 0.09 -11.03
CA TYR A 618 24.27 -0.28 -12.20
C TYR A 618 25.38 -1.27 -11.86
N ARG A 619 26.11 -1.06 -10.75
CA ARG A 619 27.11 -2.01 -10.27
C ARG A 619 26.51 -3.37 -9.92
N ALA A 620 25.41 -3.37 -9.18
CA ALA A 620 24.72 -4.59 -8.78
C ALA A 620 24.32 -5.39 -10.02
N LEU A 621 23.77 -4.72 -11.04
CA LEU A 621 23.48 -5.34 -12.34
C LEU A 621 24.74 -5.92 -12.99
N CYS A 622 25.84 -5.17 -13.09
CA CYS A 622 27.09 -5.69 -13.65
C CYS A 622 27.59 -6.96 -12.94
N GLN A 623 27.42 -7.06 -11.61
CA GLN A 623 27.83 -8.23 -10.82
C GLN A 623 26.85 -9.40 -10.92
N ILE A 624 25.57 -9.13 -11.15
CA ILE A 624 24.56 -10.18 -11.37
C ILE A 624 24.72 -10.81 -12.76
N TYR A 625 25.14 -10.03 -13.75
CA TYR A 625 25.35 -10.48 -15.13
C TYR A 625 26.74 -11.05 -15.42
N SER A 626 27.72 -10.84 -14.52
CA SER A 626 29.08 -11.42 -14.60
C SER A 626 29.13 -12.81 -13.99
#